data_AF-A0A0F9JNZ4-F1
#
_entry.id   AF-A0A0F9JNZ4-F1
#
_cell.length_a   1.000
_cell.length_b   1.000
_cell.length_c   1.000
_cell.angle_alpha   90.00
_cell.angle_beta   90.00
_cell.angle_gamma   90.00
#
_symmetry.space_group_name_H-M   'P 1'
#
loop_
_entity.id
_entity.type
_entity.pdbx_description
1 polymer ?
#
loop_
_entity_poly.entity_id
_entity_poly.type
_entity_poly.pdbx_seq_one_letter_code
_entity_poly.pdbx_strand_id
1 'polypeptide(L)'
;MDMPKGYIPWNKGKKNCFSKETLKKISDALKGKNHPCYGKKHSTATILKMRNIKLGKKNPFYGKKHTCEMTSKMSADRAKKYTGDKHWNWKGGITERIWGLRHTNKAKIWRTAVFERDNYTCQKCGSKDRKLLRV
;
A
#
# COMPACT_ATOMS: atom_id res chain seq x y z
N MET A 1 -18.56 18.34 38.33
CA MET A 1 -18.65 17.02 38.98
C MET A 1 -17.33 16.32 38.74
N ASP A 2 -16.39 16.46 39.67
CA ASP A 2 -15.09 15.80 39.57
C ASP A 2 -15.24 14.35 39.98
N MET A 3 -14.83 13.42 39.11
CA MET A 3 -14.85 11.99 39.43
C MET A 3 -13.86 11.67 40.55
N PRO A 4 -14.25 10.85 41.54
CA PRO A 4 -13.36 10.47 42.63
C PRO A 4 -12.14 9.68 42.12
N LYS A 5 -10.97 9.96 42.72
CA LYS A 5 -9.70 9.31 42.38
C LYS A 5 -9.81 7.81 42.65
N GLY A 6 -9.62 6.99 41.61
CA GLY A 6 -9.78 5.53 41.69
C GLY A 6 -11.10 4.99 41.14
N TYR A 7 -11.99 5.84 40.61
CA TYR A 7 -13.20 5.40 39.92
C TYR A 7 -12.86 4.44 38.77
N ILE A 8 -13.46 3.24 38.81
CA ILE A 8 -13.37 2.25 37.73
C ILE A 8 -14.60 2.42 36.83
N PRO A 9 -14.43 2.82 35.55
CA PRO A 9 -15.55 2.90 34.63
C PRO A 9 -16.22 1.54 34.42
N TRP A 10 -17.54 1.51 34.30
CA TRP A 10 -18.36 0.30 34.14
C TRP A 10 -17.97 -0.57 32.92
N ASN A 11 -17.30 0.01 31.93
CA ASN A 11 -16.85 -0.62 30.70
C ASN A 11 -15.38 -1.10 30.76
N LYS A 12 -14.68 -0.89 31.88
CA LYS A 12 -13.28 -1.30 32.03
C LYS A 12 -13.16 -2.82 31.84
N GLY A 13 -12.33 -3.25 30.89
CA GLY A 13 -12.11 -4.67 30.57
C GLY A 13 -13.18 -5.34 29.71
N LYS A 14 -14.32 -4.68 29.44
CA LYS A 14 -15.37 -5.24 28.56
C LYS A 14 -15.05 -4.94 27.09
N LYS A 15 -14.98 -5.98 26.26
CA LYS A 15 -14.90 -5.83 24.79
C LYS A 15 -16.31 -5.81 24.20
N ASN A 16 -16.53 -5.00 23.17
CA ASN A 16 -17.84 -4.86 22.48
C ASN A 16 -19.00 -4.51 23.42
N CYS A 17 -18.76 -3.60 24.38
CA CYS A 17 -19.74 -3.18 25.39
C CYS A 17 -20.89 -2.30 24.84
N PHE A 18 -20.85 -1.93 23.55
CA PHE A 18 -21.91 -1.17 22.89
C PHE A 18 -22.56 -2.00 21.79
N SER A 19 -23.85 -1.78 21.58
CA SER A 19 -24.57 -2.40 20.47
C SER A 19 -24.05 -1.88 19.13
N LYS A 20 -24.19 -2.69 18.07
CA LYS A 20 -23.84 -2.26 16.70
C LYS A 20 -24.59 -1.00 16.29
N GLU A 21 -25.85 -0.85 16.72
CA GLU A 21 -26.67 0.33 16.45
C GLU A 21 -26.12 1.58 17.13
N THR A 22 -25.73 1.48 18.40
CA THR A 22 -25.10 2.59 19.13
C THR A 22 -23.77 2.98 18.49
N LEU A 23 -22.93 2.01 18.10
CA LEU A 23 -21.68 2.27 17.38
C LEU A 23 -21.92 2.98 16.05
N LYS A 24 -22.97 2.58 15.32
CA LYS A 24 -23.37 3.23 14.07
C LYS A 24 -23.78 4.68 14.32
N LYS A 25 -24.64 4.95 15.31
CA LYS A 25 -25.05 6.32 15.70
C LYS A 25 -23.85 7.22 16.02
N ILE A 26 -22.89 6.73 16.81
CA ILE A 26 -21.66 7.46 17.13
C ILE A 26 -20.82 7.71 15.86
N SER A 27 -20.68 6.70 15.02
CA SER A 27 -19.93 6.81 13.76
C SER A 27 -20.55 7.86 12.83
N ASP A 28 -21.87 7.85 12.67
CA ASP A 28 -22.59 8.77 11.78
C ASP A 28 -22.50 10.22 12.29
N ALA A 29 -22.56 10.41 13.61
CA ALA A 29 -22.38 11.73 14.23
C ALA A 29 -20.96 12.30 14.01
N LEU A 30 -19.94 11.45 13.90
CA LEU A 30 -18.54 11.84 13.78
C LEU A 30 -17.99 11.75 12.34
N LYS A 31 -18.85 11.63 11.33
CA LYS A 31 -18.42 11.50 9.94
C LYS A 31 -18.67 12.78 9.15
N GLY A 32 -17.81 13.03 8.15
CA GLY A 32 -17.96 14.13 7.22
C GLY A 32 -18.00 15.49 7.92
N LYS A 33 -18.88 16.37 7.45
CA LYS A 33 -19.01 17.76 7.94
C LYS A 33 -19.36 17.87 9.43
N ASN A 34 -19.97 16.84 10.01
CA ASN A 34 -20.37 16.82 11.42
C ASN A 34 -19.18 16.60 12.36
N HIS A 35 -18.05 16.10 11.86
CA HIS A 35 -16.89 15.88 12.71
C HIS A 35 -16.35 17.22 13.25
N PRO A 36 -16.07 17.36 14.56
CA PRO A 36 -15.61 18.63 15.17
C PRO A 36 -14.32 19.21 14.55
N CYS A 37 -13.50 18.34 13.96
CA CYS A 37 -12.27 18.71 13.24
C CYS A 37 -12.43 18.68 11.70
N TYR A 38 -13.64 18.61 11.16
CA TYR A 38 -13.85 18.66 9.71
C TYR A 38 -13.35 20.00 9.15
N GLY A 39 -12.61 19.94 8.04
CA GLY A 39 -12.01 21.11 7.39
C GLY A 39 -10.84 21.76 8.14
N LYS A 40 -10.66 21.47 9.43
CA LYS A 40 -9.55 22.02 10.23
C LYS A 40 -8.24 21.33 9.88
N LYS A 41 -7.18 22.12 9.68
CA LYS A 41 -5.81 21.63 9.46
C LYS A 41 -4.99 21.83 10.72
N HIS A 42 -4.08 20.90 11.01
CA HIS A 42 -3.09 21.13 12.04
C HIS A 42 -2.14 22.25 11.63
N SER A 43 -1.65 23.02 12.61
CA SER A 43 -0.59 23.99 12.36
C SER A 43 0.66 23.28 11.82
N THR A 44 1.42 23.98 10.98
CA THR A 44 2.68 23.49 10.42
C THR A 44 3.64 23.03 11.52
N ALA A 45 3.74 23.79 12.61
CA ALA A 45 4.54 23.44 13.79
C ALA A 45 4.13 22.09 14.38
N THR A 46 2.83 21.82 14.53
CA THR A 46 2.35 20.53 15.06
C THR A 46 2.60 19.40 14.07
N ILE A 47 2.38 19.61 12.77
CA ILE A 47 2.68 18.62 11.72
C ILE A 47 4.17 18.24 11.76
N LEU A 48 5.05 19.23 11.89
CA LEU A 48 6.49 19.00 11.99
C LEU A 48 6.87 18.22 13.25
N LYS A 49 6.26 18.52 14.40
CA LYS A 49 6.47 17.74 15.63
C LYS A 49 6.07 16.28 15.44
N MET A 50 4.88 16.02 14.87
CA MET A 50 4.43 14.65 14.59
C MET A 50 5.35 13.93 13.59
N ARG A 51 5.85 14.64 12.57
CA ARG A 51 6.82 14.10 11.61
C ARG A 51 8.12 13.71 12.32
N ASN A 52 8.67 14.58 13.16
CA ASN A 52 9.96 14.36 13.82
C ASN A 52 9.94 13.15 14.76
N ILE A 53 8.81 12.83 15.39
CA ILE A 53 8.68 11.64 16.25
C ILE A 53 8.75 10.34 15.42
N LYS A 54 8.31 10.38 14.16
CA LYS A 54 8.30 9.20 13.27
C LYS A 54 9.64 8.94 12.56
N LEU A 55 10.62 9.83 12.72
CA LEU A 55 11.90 9.77 12.02
C LEU A 55 13.02 9.24 12.93
N GLY A 56 13.96 8.52 12.29
CA GLY A 56 15.18 8.05 12.94
C GLY A 56 14.92 7.28 14.23
N LYS A 57 15.83 7.41 15.20
CA LYS A 57 15.81 6.71 16.49
C LYS A 57 14.58 7.01 17.36
N LYS A 58 13.83 8.08 17.09
CA LYS A 58 12.60 8.42 17.83
C LYS A 58 11.44 7.49 17.47
N ASN A 59 11.49 6.86 16.30
CA ASN A 59 10.47 5.91 15.89
C ASN A 59 10.61 4.62 16.72
N PRO A 60 9.55 4.14 17.40
CA PRO A 60 9.59 2.89 18.18
C PRO A 60 10.00 1.64 17.38
N PHE A 61 9.89 1.71 16.05
CA PHE A 61 10.28 0.67 15.10
C PHE A 61 11.63 0.92 14.42
N TYR A 62 12.38 1.95 14.82
CA TYR A 62 13.71 2.20 14.27
C TYR A 62 14.65 1.02 14.53
N GLY A 63 15.30 0.53 13.47
CA GLY A 63 16.19 -0.64 13.52
C GLY A 63 15.49 -1.98 13.71
N LYS A 64 14.19 -2.01 13.98
CA LYS A 64 13.41 -3.24 14.13
C LYS A 64 12.95 -3.73 12.76
N LYS A 65 13.10 -5.03 12.50
CA LYS A 65 12.59 -5.70 11.31
C LYS A 65 11.48 -6.66 11.71
N HIS A 66 10.46 -6.77 10.87
CA HIS A 66 9.48 -7.85 11.00
C HIS A 66 10.16 -9.19 10.72
N THR A 67 9.68 -10.24 11.38
CA THR A 67 10.13 -11.61 11.07
C THR A 67 9.65 -12.01 9.67
N CYS A 68 10.36 -12.94 9.04
CA CYS A 68 9.98 -13.48 7.72
C CYS A 68 8.54 -14.04 7.73
N GLU A 69 8.13 -14.65 8.83
CA GLU A 69 6.77 -15.18 8.99
C GLU A 69 5.73 -14.06 9.00
N MET A 70 5.96 -12.98 9.76
CA MET A 70 5.06 -11.84 9.80
C MET A 70 4.98 -11.12 8.45
N THR A 71 6.11 -10.92 7.78
CA THR A 71 6.13 -10.31 6.44
C THR A 71 5.35 -11.15 5.43
N SER A 72 5.50 -12.47 5.48
CA SER A 72 4.77 -13.41 4.63
C SER A 72 3.26 -13.36 4.90
N LYS A 73 2.83 -13.35 6.17
CA LYS A 73 1.41 -13.21 6.54
C LYS A 73 0.81 -11.90 6.02
N MET A 74 1.50 -10.77 6.24
CA MET A 74 1.04 -9.46 5.73
C MET A 74 0.96 -9.44 4.19
N SER A 75 1.90 -10.08 3.51
CA SER A 75 1.90 -10.20 2.06
C SER A 75 0.71 -11.03 1.57
N ALA A 76 0.46 -12.19 2.18
CA ALA A 76 -0.65 -13.07 1.84
C ALA A 76 -2.01 -12.38 2.04
N ASP A 77 -2.19 -11.63 3.12
CA ASP A 77 -3.44 -10.92 3.37
C ASP A 77 -3.68 -9.77 2.39
N ARG A 78 -2.61 -9.06 1.99
CA ARG A 78 -2.70 -8.06 0.91
C ARG A 78 -3.07 -8.72 -0.41
N ALA A 79 -2.47 -9.86 -0.72
CA ALA A 79 -2.76 -10.60 -1.93
C ALA A 79 -4.24 -10.98 -2.00
N LYS A 80 -4.81 -11.59 -0.93
CA LYS A 80 -6.24 -11.93 -0.86
C LYS A 80 -7.18 -10.76 -1.21
N LYS A 81 -6.79 -9.55 -0.81
CA LYS A 81 -7.61 -8.34 -0.97
C LYS A 81 -7.41 -7.64 -2.32
N TYR A 82 -6.21 -7.69 -2.88
CA TYR A 82 -5.81 -6.87 -4.02
C TYR A 82 -5.08 -7.67 -5.10
N THR A 83 -5.56 -8.87 -5.43
CA THR A 83 -5.07 -9.67 -6.57
C THR A 83 -6.10 -9.75 -7.68
N GLY A 84 -5.59 -9.87 -8.92
CA GLY A 84 -6.43 -10.10 -10.10
C GLY A 84 -7.51 -9.05 -10.20
N ASP A 85 -8.75 -9.50 -10.19
CA ASP A 85 -9.95 -8.71 -10.37
C ASP A 85 -10.30 -7.75 -9.26
N LYS A 86 -9.80 -8.04 -8.06
CA LYS A 86 -10.04 -7.22 -6.88
C LYS A 86 -9.14 -5.97 -6.84
N HIS A 87 -8.12 -5.91 -7.68
CA HIS A 87 -7.21 -4.77 -7.71
C HIS A 87 -7.83 -3.61 -8.50
N TRP A 88 -7.84 -2.39 -7.95
CA TRP A 88 -8.48 -1.22 -8.57
C TRP A 88 -7.91 -0.83 -9.95
N ASN A 89 -6.66 -1.21 -10.22
CA ASN A 89 -6.00 -1.02 -11.52
C ASN A 89 -6.12 -2.24 -12.46
N TRP A 90 -6.94 -3.24 -12.13
CA TRP A 90 -7.16 -4.37 -13.03
C TRP A 90 -7.98 -3.93 -14.24
N LYS A 91 -7.54 -4.38 -15.42
CA LYS A 91 -8.13 -4.00 -16.70
C LYS A 91 -8.73 -5.21 -17.45
N GLY A 92 -9.22 -6.21 -16.72
CA GLY A 92 -9.88 -7.38 -17.33
C GLY A 92 -8.91 -8.36 -18.01
N GLY A 93 -7.83 -8.74 -17.35
CA GLY A 93 -6.99 -9.86 -17.81
C GLY A 93 -6.14 -9.58 -19.06
N ILE A 94 -5.85 -8.30 -19.38
CA ILE A 94 -5.02 -7.89 -20.53
C ILE A 94 -3.71 -8.68 -20.65
N THR A 95 -3.16 -9.13 -19.52
CA THR A 95 -1.93 -9.93 -19.47
C THR A 95 -1.97 -11.15 -20.37
N GLU A 96 -3.03 -11.97 -20.35
CA GLU A 96 -3.11 -13.18 -21.19
C GLU A 96 -3.14 -12.83 -22.68
N ARG A 97 -3.90 -11.80 -23.05
CA ARG A 97 -3.97 -11.28 -24.43
C ARG A 97 -2.59 -10.80 -24.90
N ILE A 98 -1.92 -9.96 -24.11
CA ILE A 98 -0.59 -9.42 -24.46
C ILE A 98 0.44 -10.54 -24.51
N TRP A 99 0.38 -11.48 -23.55
CA TRP A 99 1.27 -12.63 -23.52
C TRP A 99 1.11 -13.45 -24.79
N GLY A 100 -0.12 -13.81 -25.19
CA GLY A 100 -0.39 -14.51 -26.44
C GLY A 100 0.22 -13.81 -27.65
N LEU A 101 0.01 -12.50 -27.79
CA LEU A 101 0.59 -11.70 -28.89
C LEU A 101 2.12 -11.73 -28.88
N ARG A 102 2.76 -11.54 -27.72
CA ARG A 102 4.22 -11.49 -27.59
C ARG A 102 4.92 -12.84 -27.79
N HIS A 103 4.21 -13.94 -27.54
CA HIS A 103 4.72 -15.31 -27.66
C HIS A 103 4.51 -15.93 -29.05
N THR A 104 3.85 -15.23 -29.97
CA THR A 104 3.75 -15.65 -31.37
C THR A 104 5.12 -15.72 -32.04
N ASN A 105 5.28 -16.64 -32.99
CA ASN A 105 6.52 -16.76 -33.76
C ASN A 105 6.83 -15.46 -34.53
N LYS A 106 5.81 -14.78 -35.07
CA LYS A 106 5.98 -13.49 -35.74
C LYS A 106 6.62 -12.43 -34.83
N ALA A 107 6.12 -12.29 -33.59
CA ALA A 107 6.68 -11.34 -32.63
C ALA A 107 8.10 -11.72 -32.18
N LYS A 108 8.41 -13.02 -32.08
CA LYS A 108 9.77 -13.50 -31.79
C LYS A 108 10.74 -13.18 -32.93
N ILE A 109 10.38 -13.53 -34.17
CA ILE A 109 11.17 -13.28 -35.37
C ILE A 109 11.44 -11.78 -35.53
N TRP A 110 10.40 -10.95 -35.41
CA TRP A 110 10.54 -9.51 -35.49
C TRP A 110 11.49 -8.96 -34.42
N ARG A 111 11.38 -9.42 -33.17
CA ARG A 111 12.27 -8.99 -32.08
C ARG A 111 13.74 -9.37 -32.36
N THR A 112 13.97 -10.60 -32.84
CA THR A 112 15.32 -11.05 -33.22
C THR A 112 15.88 -10.22 -34.36
N ALA A 113 15.08 -9.95 -35.41
CA ALA A 113 15.50 -9.15 -36.56
C ALA A 113 15.89 -7.71 -36.16
N VAL A 114 15.18 -7.10 -35.21
CA VAL A 114 15.54 -5.77 -34.68
C VAL A 114 16.91 -5.82 -33.98
N PHE A 115 17.16 -6.85 -33.17
CA PHE A 115 18.45 -7.00 -32.49
C PHE A 115 19.60 -7.26 -33.47
N GLU A 116 19.39 -8.08 -34.49
CA GLU A 116 20.39 -8.36 -35.52
C GLU A 116 20.70 -7.12 -36.37
N ARG A 117 19.67 -6.35 -36.78
CA ARG A 117 19.83 -5.08 -37.50
C ARG A 117 20.71 -4.10 -36.73
N ASP A 118 20.47 -3.99 -35.43
CA ASP A 118 21.17 -3.06 -34.56
C ASP A 118 22.51 -3.65 -34.05
N ASN A 119 22.94 -4.80 -34.58
CA ASN A 119 24.13 -5.55 -34.14
C ASN A 119 24.19 -5.68 -32.61
N TYR A 120 23.05 -6.00 -32.00
CA TYR A 120 22.85 -6.11 -30.55
C TYR A 120 23.40 -4.89 -29.79
N THR A 121 23.22 -3.69 -30.35
CA THR A 121 23.72 -2.45 -29.77
C THR A 121 22.56 -1.57 -29.33
N CYS A 122 22.56 -1.15 -28.06
CA CYS A 122 21.54 -0.25 -27.54
C CYS A 122 21.58 1.09 -28.28
N GLN A 123 20.48 1.45 -28.94
CA GLN A 123 20.40 2.70 -29.72
C GLN A 123 20.40 3.98 -28.86
N LYS A 124 20.22 3.88 -27.54
CA LYS A 124 20.24 5.04 -26.62
C LYS A 124 21.61 5.33 -26.02
N CYS A 125 22.38 4.29 -25.68
CA CYS A 125 23.65 4.42 -24.97
C CYS A 125 24.84 3.75 -25.66
N GLY A 126 24.63 3.06 -26.78
CA GLY A 126 25.68 2.36 -27.53
C GLY A 126 26.21 1.08 -26.88
N SER A 127 25.69 0.66 -25.72
CA SER A 127 26.19 -0.54 -25.03
C SER A 127 25.85 -1.83 -25.78
N LYS A 128 26.80 -2.76 -25.84
CA LYS A 128 26.63 -4.13 -26.37
C LYS A 128 26.43 -5.20 -25.28
N ASP A 129 26.30 -4.80 -24.02
CA ASP A 129 26.13 -5.74 -22.92
C ASP A 129 24.76 -6.41 -22.98
N ARG A 130 24.74 -7.74 -23.16
CA ARG A 130 23.53 -8.57 -23.19
C ARG A 130 22.70 -8.50 -21.91
N LYS A 131 23.27 -8.13 -20.76
CA LYS A 131 22.50 -7.90 -19.52
C LYS A 131 21.64 -6.63 -19.60
N LEU A 132 22.05 -5.63 -20.39
CA LEU A 132 21.31 -4.37 -20.60
C LEU A 132 20.34 -4.43 -21.79
N LEU A 133 20.45 -5.46 -22.63
CA LEU A 133 19.62 -5.66 -23.84
C LEU A 133 18.41 -6.57 -23.60
N ARG A 134 18.26 -7.13 -22.39
CA ARG A 134 17.03 -7.83 -21.99
C ARG A 134 15.96 -6.79 -21.62
N VAL A 135 14.97 -6.65 -22.51
CA VAL A 135 13.65 -6.07 -22.19
C VAL A 135 12.63 -7.18 -22.08
#